data_AF-X1R6D8-F1
#
_entry.id   AF-X1R6D8-F1
#
_cell.length_a   1.000
_cell.length_b   1.000
_cell.length_c   1.000
_cell.angle_alpha   90.00
_cell.angle_beta   90.00
_cell.angle_gamma   90.00
#
_symmetry.space_group_name_H-M   'P 1'
#
loop_
_entity.id
_entity.type
_entity.pdbx_description
1 polymer ?
#
loop_
_entity_poly.entity_id
_entity_poly.type
_entity_poly.pdbx_seq_one_letter_code
_entity_poly.pdbx_strand_id
1 'polypeptide(L)'
;RRDRFQFGRWGKGHSWDLRLNNEIPLTLKIKTGASSNHLDLSSLKVTYLDLDTGASNNEIKFGDSTSIRAKIDTGVSRIKLFIPQSMGTRIKADTALTSHNLVEVGFRKEDDVYTSSNYLTAETRIDLDLKAGVSSFRVELY
;
A
#
# COMPACT_ATOMS: atom_id res chain seq x y z
N ARG A 1 -26.90 -28.36 25.49
CA ARG A 1 -26.00 -27.23 25.86
C ARG A 1 -25.84 -26.40 24.59
N ARG A 2 -26.53 -25.26 24.50
CA ARG A 2 -26.64 -24.43 23.28
C ARG A 2 -25.80 -23.16 23.44
N ASP A 3 -25.13 -22.81 22.35
CA ASP A 3 -24.23 -21.66 22.20
C ASP A 3 -24.89 -20.32 22.52
N ARG A 4 -24.06 -19.37 22.97
CA ARG A 4 -24.22 -17.93 22.72
C ARG A 4 -22.87 -17.25 22.98
N PHE A 5 -22.07 -17.10 21.94
CA PHE A 5 -21.02 -16.08 21.92
C PHE A 5 -21.70 -14.72 21.73
N GLN A 6 -21.63 -13.87 22.75
CA GLN A 6 -22.09 -12.49 22.67
C GLN A 6 -20.99 -11.64 22.02
N PHE A 7 -21.11 -11.35 20.73
CA PHE A 7 -20.38 -10.25 20.11
C PHE A 7 -21.12 -8.94 20.43
N GLY A 8 -20.64 -8.21 21.43
CA GLY A 8 -21.32 -7.01 21.91
C GLY A 8 -20.44 -6.05 22.71
N ARG A 9 -19.44 -5.44 22.05
CA ARG A 9 -19.00 -4.06 22.34
C ARG A 9 -18.21 -3.52 21.15
N TRP A 10 -18.91 -3.00 20.16
CA TRP A 10 -18.30 -2.20 19.10
C TRP A 10 -17.85 -0.90 19.76
N GLY A 11 -16.55 -0.78 20.02
CA GLY A 11 -15.95 0.43 20.58
C GLY A 11 -16.22 1.61 19.64
N LYS A 12 -16.28 2.83 20.21
CA LYS A 12 -16.25 4.06 19.42
C LYS A 12 -15.05 4.00 18.47
N GLY A 13 -15.28 4.04 17.16
CA GLY A 13 -14.21 4.10 16.17
C GLY A 13 -13.38 5.37 16.41
N HIS A 14 -12.06 5.23 16.44
CA HIS A 14 -11.16 6.37 16.45
C HIS A 14 -10.90 6.76 14.98
N SER A 15 -11.19 8.00 14.63
CA SER A 15 -10.96 8.55 13.30
C SER A 15 -9.89 9.64 13.37
N TRP A 16 -8.93 9.57 12.46
CA TRP A 16 -7.90 10.58 12.27
C TRP A 16 -8.06 11.15 10.86
N ASP A 17 -8.25 12.46 10.77
CA ASP A 17 -8.22 13.22 9.52
C ASP A 17 -7.04 14.20 9.62
N LEU A 18 -6.01 13.94 8.81
CA LEU A 18 -4.75 14.66 8.84
C LEU A 18 -4.47 15.25 7.47
N ARG A 19 -4.16 16.55 7.42
CA ARG A 19 -3.65 17.23 6.22
C ARG A 19 -2.17 17.54 6.41
N LEU A 20 -1.37 17.17 5.42
CA LEU A 20 0.09 17.31 5.47
C LEU A 20 0.55 18.38 4.48
N ASN A 21 1.69 18.99 4.76
CA ASN A 21 2.34 19.98 3.89
C ASN A 21 2.87 19.29 2.62
N ASN A 22 2.69 19.92 1.46
CA ASN A 22 3.09 19.39 0.15
C ASN A 22 4.37 20.03 -0.44
N GLU A 23 4.95 21.00 0.26
CA GLU A 23 6.12 21.76 -0.20
C GLU A 23 7.43 21.08 0.18
N ILE A 24 7.46 20.39 1.32
CA ILE A 24 8.65 19.72 1.86
C ILE A 24 8.61 18.20 1.68
N PRO A 25 9.78 17.53 1.52
CA PRO A 25 9.85 16.07 1.51
C PRO A 25 9.33 15.45 2.81
N LEU A 26 8.54 14.37 2.71
CA LEU A 26 7.90 13.70 3.84
C LEU A 26 8.31 12.23 3.99
N THR A 27 8.46 11.82 5.25
CA THR A 27 8.59 10.42 5.67
C THR A 27 7.37 10.08 6.51
N LEU A 28 6.57 9.10 6.08
CA LEU A 28 5.34 8.69 6.75
C LEU A 28 5.50 7.31 7.39
N LYS A 29 5.20 7.21 8.68
CA LYS A 29 5.22 5.94 9.41
C LYS A 29 3.89 5.76 10.13
N ILE A 30 3.14 4.74 9.76
CA ILE A 30 1.78 4.47 10.23
C ILE A 30 1.76 3.08 10.85
N LYS A 31 1.41 3.00 12.13
CA LYS A 31 1.30 1.76 12.90
C LYS A 31 -0.08 1.63 13.49
N THR A 32 -0.86 0.64 13.07
CA THR A 32 -2.24 0.44 13.56
C THR A 32 -2.58 -1.04 13.71
N GLY A 33 -3.51 -1.39 14.59
CA GLY A 33 -3.94 -2.79 14.78
C GLY A 33 -4.98 -3.21 13.74
N ALA A 34 -6.24 -2.86 13.99
CA ALA A 34 -7.32 -3.00 13.02
C ALA A 34 -7.71 -1.60 12.50
N SER A 35 -7.68 -1.40 11.18
CA SER A 35 -7.84 -0.06 10.59
C SER A 35 -8.35 -0.08 9.16
N SER A 36 -8.95 1.05 8.76
CA SER A 36 -9.17 1.37 7.35
C SER A 36 -8.37 2.63 7.04
N ASN A 37 -7.39 2.52 6.16
CA ASN A 37 -6.46 3.59 5.84
C ASN A 37 -6.73 4.06 4.41
N HIS A 38 -7.01 5.34 4.24
CA HIS A 38 -7.11 6.00 2.94
C HIS A 38 -6.03 7.08 2.87
N LEU A 39 -4.99 6.84 2.08
CA LEU A 39 -3.81 7.69 1.99
C LEU A 39 -3.73 8.29 0.58
N ASP A 40 -4.17 9.53 0.42
CA ASP A 40 -3.92 10.28 -0.81
C ASP A 40 -2.59 11.03 -0.70
N LEU A 41 -1.56 10.47 -1.34
CA LEU A 41 -0.21 11.01 -1.40
C LEU A 41 0.06 11.67 -2.77
N SER A 42 -0.96 11.80 -3.64
CA SER A 42 -0.78 12.23 -5.04
C SER A 42 -0.19 13.64 -5.18
N SER A 43 -0.52 14.53 -4.23
CA SER A 43 -0.01 15.90 -4.19
C SER A 43 1.19 16.09 -3.26
N LEU A 44 1.61 15.06 -2.54
CA LEU A 44 2.64 15.15 -1.50
C LEU A 44 4.01 14.72 -2.03
N LYS A 45 5.07 15.31 -1.47
CA LYS A 45 6.47 14.91 -1.74
C LYS A 45 6.92 13.80 -0.81
N VAL A 46 6.20 12.68 -0.77
CA VAL A 46 6.55 11.55 0.12
C VAL A 46 7.74 10.79 -0.43
N THR A 47 8.85 10.75 0.30
CA THR A 47 10.05 9.99 -0.10
C THR A 47 10.08 8.60 0.54
N TYR A 48 9.42 8.43 1.69
CA TYR A 48 9.33 7.17 2.40
C TYR A 48 7.97 6.92 3.03
N LEU A 49 7.44 5.71 2.87
CA LEU A 49 6.22 5.23 3.52
C LEU A 49 6.50 3.91 4.23
N ASP A 50 6.20 3.82 5.52
CA ASP A 50 6.23 2.58 6.32
C ASP A 50 4.86 2.36 6.95
N LEU A 51 4.11 1.39 6.42
CA LEU A 51 2.76 1.04 6.85
C LEU A 51 2.77 -0.35 7.49
N ASP A 52 2.50 -0.39 8.79
CA ASP A 52 2.49 -1.60 9.62
C ASP A 52 1.11 -1.77 10.25
N THR A 53 0.39 -2.81 9.80
CA THR A 53 -1.03 -3.02 10.17
C THR A 53 -1.38 -4.47 10.46
N GLY A 54 -2.26 -4.73 11.42
CA GLY A 54 -2.74 -6.08 11.72
C GLY A 54 -3.79 -6.57 10.71
N ALA A 55 -5.04 -6.16 10.91
CA ALA A 55 -6.18 -6.50 10.06
C ALA A 55 -6.77 -5.24 9.42
N SER A 56 -6.59 -5.05 8.11
CA SER A 56 -6.78 -3.72 7.53
C SER A 56 -7.33 -3.69 6.11
N ASN A 57 -7.93 -2.55 5.76
CA ASN A 57 -8.22 -2.17 4.38
C ASN A 57 -7.39 -0.93 4.05
N ASN A 58 -6.50 -1.04 3.07
CA ASN A 58 -5.55 0.00 2.72
C ASN A 58 -5.76 0.44 1.29
N GLU A 59 -6.05 1.72 1.12
CA GLU A 59 -6.16 2.37 -0.18
C GLU A 59 -5.13 3.50 -0.22
N ILE A 60 -4.17 3.39 -1.14
CA ILE A 60 -3.00 4.29 -1.18
C ILE A 60 -2.85 4.80 -2.60
N LYS A 61 -2.90 6.12 -2.76
CA LYS A 61 -2.68 6.79 -4.04
C LYS A 61 -1.34 7.51 -4.01
N PHE A 62 -0.41 7.07 -4.84
CA PHE A 62 0.92 7.68 -4.95
C PHE A 62 0.92 8.85 -5.94
N GLY A 63 1.83 9.80 -5.73
CA GLY A 63 2.14 10.87 -6.68
C GLY A 63 3.51 10.67 -7.31
N ASP A 64 3.76 11.34 -8.43
CA ASP A 64 4.99 11.20 -9.23
C ASP A 64 6.01 12.33 -8.99
N SER A 65 5.74 13.24 -8.07
CA SER A 65 6.60 14.39 -7.75
C SER A 65 7.98 14.03 -7.20
N THR A 66 8.13 12.82 -6.65
CA THR A 66 9.40 12.30 -6.12
C THR A 66 9.43 10.78 -6.25
N SER A 67 10.63 10.21 -6.25
CA SER A 67 10.78 8.76 -6.04
C SER A 67 10.42 8.40 -4.59
N ILE A 68 9.80 7.23 -4.41
CA ILE A 68 9.22 6.77 -3.16
C ILE A 68 9.76 5.39 -2.84
N ARG A 69 10.25 5.20 -1.61
CA ARG A 69 10.46 3.87 -1.05
C ARG A 69 9.32 3.56 -0.08
N ALA A 70 8.59 2.49 -0.34
CA ALA A 70 7.46 2.06 0.46
C ALA A 70 7.74 0.69 1.08
N LYS A 71 7.33 0.53 2.33
CA LYS A 71 7.26 -0.75 3.02
C LYS A 71 5.85 -0.93 3.55
N ILE A 72 5.24 -2.06 3.23
CA ILE A 72 3.92 -2.43 3.74
C ILE A 72 4.06 -3.79 4.43
N ASP A 73 3.83 -3.81 5.74
CA ASP A 73 3.81 -5.00 6.58
C ASP A 73 2.40 -5.21 7.12
N THR A 74 1.79 -6.35 6.82
CA THR A 74 0.39 -6.58 7.19
C THR A 74 0.01 -8.03 7.43
N GLY A 75 -0.86 -8.29 8.41
CA GLY A 75 -1.36 -9.63 8.71
C GLY A 75 -2.42 -10.12 7.73
N VAL A 76 -3.64 -9.56 7.84
CA VAL A 76 -4.78 -9.91 6.97
C VAL A 76 -5.36 -8.64 6.37
N SER A 77 -5.25 -8.45 5.07
CA SER A 77 -5.62 -7.17 4.48
C SER A 77 -6.09 -7.18 3.04
N ARG A 78 -6.81 -6.12 2.67
CA ARG A 78 -6.96 -5.70 1.29
C ARG A 78 -6.06 -4.50 1.06
N ILE A 79 -5.30 -4.53 -0.02
CA ILE A 79 -4.38 -3.47 -0.41
C ILE A 79 -4.74 -3.06 -1.84
N LYS A 80 -5.09 -1.79 -2.03
CA LYS A 80 -5.32 -1.19 -3.33
C LYS A 80 -4.36 -0.02 -3.50
N LEU A 81 -3.51 -0.10 -4.51
CA LEU A 81 -2.55 0.95 -4.86
C LEU A 81 -2.98 1.63 -6.15
N PHE A 82 -2.95 2.95 -6.16
CA PHE A 82 -3.05 3.75 -7.37
C PHE A 82 -1.68 4.34 -7.67
N ILE A 83 -1.15 4.05 -8.85
CA ILE A 83 0.21 4.42 -9.23
C ILE A 83 0.16 5.19 -10.55
N PRO A 84 0.79 6.39 -10.64
CA PRO A 84 0.90 7.10 -11.90
C PRO A 84 1.65 6.26 -12.96
N GLN A 85 1.14 6.21 -14.19
CA GLN A 85 1.80 5.52 -15.31
C GLN A 85 3.18 6.10 -15.66
N SER A 86 3.42 7.37 -15.30
CA SER A 86 4.71 8.05 -15.46
C SER A 86 5.82 7.42 -14.60
N MET A 87 5.48 6.81 -13.47
CA MET A 87 6.46 6.26 -12.53
C MET A 87 6.92 4.85 -12.92
N GLY A 88 8.22 4.63 -12.75
CA GLY A 88 8.78 3.29 -12.74
C GLY A 88 8.42 2.56 -11.45
N THR A 89 7.87 1.36 -11.50
CA THR A 89 7.45 0.64 -10.29
C THR A 89 8.15 -0.70 -10.16
N ARG A 90 8.71 -0.98 -8.97
CA ARG A 90 9.22 -2.29 -8.58
C ARG A 90 8.58 -2.71 -7.25
N ILE A 91 8.03 -3.91 -7.21
CA ILE A 91 7.31 -4.48 -6.06
C ILE A 91 7.95 -5.82 -5.72
N LYS A 92 8.62 -5.90 -4.57
CA LYS A 92 9.08 -7.15 -3.99
C LYS A 92 8.00 -7.69 -3.06
N ALA A 93 7.49 -8.88 -3.33
CA ALA A 93 6.37 -9.47 -2.60
C ALA A 93 6.81 -10.78 -1.92
N ASP A 94 7.19 -10.68 -0.65
CA ASP A 94 7.63 -11.80 0.19
C ASP A 94 6.43 -12.50 0.86
N THR A 95 5.43 -12.97 0.09
CA THR A 95 4.11 -13.29 0.69
C THR A 95 3.22 -14.28 -0.06
N ALA A 96 2.33 -14.94 0.69
CA ALA A 96 1.17 -15.69 0.21
C ALA A 96 0.04 -14.77 -0.28
N LEU A 97 0.30 -14.02 -1.36
CA LEU A 97 -0.73 -13.23 -2.02
C LEU A 97 -1.83 -14.14 -2.57
N THR A 98 -3.06 -13.99 -2.07
CA THR A 98 -4.19 -14.83 -2.50
C THR A 98 -4.76 -14.41 -3.85
N SER A 99 -4.61 -13.13 -4.20
CA SER A 99 -5.04 -12.56 -5.47
C SER A 99 -4.23 -11.30 -5.78
N HIS A 100 -3.79 -11.17 -7.04
CA HIS A 100 -3.18 -9.95 -7.55
C HIS A 100 -3.45 -9.76 -9.04
N ASN A 101 -3.38 -8.52 -9.53
CA ASN A 101 -3.56 -8.18 -10.95
C ASN A 101 -2.28 -7.64 -11.63
N LEU A 102 -1.10 -7.92 -11.07
CA LEU A 102 0.16 -7.29 -11.48
C LEU A 102 0.54 -7.59 -12.93
N VAL A 103 0.41 -8.84 -13.37
CA VAL A 103 0.75 -9.24 -14.74
C VAL A 103 -0.26 -8.64 -15.72
N GLU A 104 -1.53 -8.61 -15.35
CA GLU A 104 -2.63 -8.06 -16.14
C GLU A 104 -2.47 -6.56 -16.39
N VAL A 105 -1.89 -5.83 -15.44
CA VAL A 105 -1.55 -4.40 -15.61
C VAL A 105 -0.15 -4.16 -16.17
N GLY A 106 0.50 -5.21 -16.70
CA GLY A 106 1.71 -5.10 -17.51
C GLY A 106 3.03 -5.21 -16.75
N PHE A 107 3.02 -5.65 -15.48
CA PHE A 107 4.25 -5.89 -14.74
C PHE A 107 4.86 -7.22 -15.16
N ARG A 108 6.18 -7.22 -15.32
CA ARG A 108 6.98 -8.43 -15.53
C ARG A 108 7.38 -9.00 -14.17
N LYS A 109 7.25 -10.31 -14.02
CA LYS A 109 7.65 -11.03 -12.81
C LYS A 109 9.00 -11.71 -13.02
N GLU A 110 9.92 -11.48 -12.09
CA GLU A 110 11.20 -12.17 -11.95
C GLU A 110 11.32 -12.57 -10.46
N ASP A 111 11.28 -13.88 -10.17
CA ASP A 111 11.23 -14.44 -8.81
C ASP A 111 10.10 -13.85 -7.94
N ASP A 112 10.45 -13.15 -6.86
CA ASP A 112 9.55 -12.47 -5.93
C ASP A 112 9.34 -10.98 -6.28
N VAL A 113 9.87 -10.52 -7.42
CA VAL A 113 9.86 -9.12 -7.84
C VAL A 113 8.98 -8.93 -9.07
N TYR A 114 8.12 -7.91 -9.02
CA TYR A 114 7.29 -7.44 -10.12
C TYR A 114 7.74 -6.05 -10.53
N THR A 115 8.01 -5.84 -11.82
CA THR A 115 8.59 -4.60 -12.32
C THR A 115 7.81 -4.07 -13.52
N SER A 116 7.53 -2.77 -13.55
CA SER A 116 6.90 -2.10 -14.70
C SER A 116 7.88 -1.96 -15.87
N SER A 117 7.36 -1.89 -17.09
CA SER A 117 8.18 -1.81 -18.31
C SER A 117 9.08 -0.57 -18.37
N ASN A 118 8.64 0.54 -17.78
CA ASN A 118 9.36 1.83 -17.73
C ASN A 118 10.30 1.97 -16.52
N TYR A 119 10.46 0.96 -15.65
CA TYR A 119 11.18 1.11 -14.38
C TYR A 119 12.61 1.66 -14.53
N LEU A 120 13.35 1.20 -15.54
CA LEU A 120 14.72 1.66 -15.77
C LEU A 120 14.78 3.08 -16.35
N THR A 121 13.78 3.49 -17.12
CA THR A 121 13.78 4.74 -17.89
C THR A 121 13.01 5.89 -17.23
N ALA A 122 12.14 5.59 -16.26
CA ALA A 122 11.33 6.61 -15.59
C ALA A 122 12.18 7.57 -14.74
N GLU A 123 11.79 8.84 -14.70
CA GLU A 123 12.44 9.86 -13.89
C GLU A 123 12.25 9.60 -12.39
N THR A 124 11.02 9.27 -12.00
CA THR A 124 10.65 8.92 -10.63
C THR A 124 10.21 7.47 -10.54
N ARG A 125 10.48 6.86 -9.38
CA ARG A 125 10.27 5.43 -9.14
C ARG A 125 9.58 5.14 -7.82
N ILE A 126 8.83 4.05 -7.76
CA ILE A 126 8.32 3.44 -6.54
C ILE A 126 9.03 2.10 -6.33
N ASP A 127 9.71 1.98 -5.19
CA ASP A 127 10.26 0.74 -4.67
C ASP A 127 9.41 0.27 -3.50
N LEU A 128 8.60 -0.77 -3.70
CA LEU A 128 7.70 -1.31 -2.68
C LEU A 128 8.18 -2.67 -2.19
N ASP A 129 8.49 -2.75 -0.90
CA ASP A 129 8.64 -4.02 -0.17
C ASP A 129 7.30 -4.37 0.50
N LEU A 130 6.65 -5.42 0.00
CA LEU A 130 5.38 -5.92 0.51
C LEU A 130 5.59 -7.22 1.29
N LYS A 131 5.26 -7.18 2.58
CA LYS A 131 5.17 -8.34 3.46
C LYS A 131 3.74 -8.45 3.93
N ALA A 132 3.03 -9.46 3.46
CA ALA A 132 1.66 -9.69 3.85
C ALA A 132 1.45 -11.14 4.29
N GLY A 133 0.52 -11.36 5.23
CA GLY A 133 0.02 -12.70 5.51
C GLY A 133 -0.98 -13.12 4.45
N VAL A 134 -2.28 -13.06 4.77
CA VAL A 134 -3.37 -13.35 3.83
C VAL A 134 -3.92 -12.05 3.27
N SER A 135 -3.66 -11.77 2.00
CA SER A 135 -4.09 -10.50 1.40
C SER A 135 -4.55 -10.59 -0.05
N SER A 136 -5.43 -9.66 -0.41
CA SER A 136 -5.74 -9.32 -1.79
C SER A 136 -5.01 -8.02 -2.13
N PHE A 137 -4.23 -8.04 -3.20
CA PHE A 137 -3.38 -6.93 -3.60
C PHE A 137 -3.77 -6.48 -5.01
N ARG A 138 -4.14 -5.21 -5.18
CA ARG A 138 -4.51 -4.69 -6.50
C ARG A 138 -3.76 -3.42 -6.81
N VAL A 139 -3.33 -3.29 -8.06
CA VAL A 139 -2.75 -2.08 -8.61
C VAL A 139 -3.69 -1.53 -9.69
N GLU A 140 -3.94 -0.22 -9.63
CA GLU A 140 -4.58 0.54 -10.70
C GLU A 140 -3.61 1.62 -11.17
N LEU A 141 -3.27 1.57 -12.46
CA LEU A 141 -2.42 2.57 -13.08
C LEU A 141 -3.27 3.75 -13.56
N TYR A 142 -2.86 4.98 -13.30
CA TYR A 142 -3.58 6.19 -13.69
C TYR A 142 -2.70 7.25 -14.36
#